data_AF-A0A7C2M8D2-F1
#
_entry.id   AF-A0A7C2M8D2-F1
#
_cell.length_a   1.000
_cell.length_b   1.000
_cell.length_c   1.000
_cell.angle_alpha   90.00
_cell.angle_beta   90.00
_cell.angle_gamma   90.00
#
_symmetry.space_group_name_H-M   'P 1'
#
loop_
_entity.id
_entity.type
_entity.pdbx_description
1 polymer ?
#
loop_
_entity_poly.entity_id
_entity_poly.type
_entity_poly.pdbx_seq_one_letter_code
_entity_poly.pdbx_strand_id
1 'polypeptide(L)'
;MDDNGIDTLFFSLASESRLDILHALSVEELRMNELARKVDITATEASRQTQRLQEENIIRKQPDGTYTLTNYGKLVLHFFPTFEFIFKNKEYFLVHNLWQLPHQFVSRLGELSQGKLCTEIAGTVNGIEGMMRTANDHVWAITDQVMDVHSKVMTERLSQGVKFRSLFPEKLTHSVHV
;
A
#
# COMPACT_ATOMS: atom_id res chain seq x y z
N MET A 1 21.68 1.53 -29.02
CA MET A 1 20.85 1.23 -27.83
C MET A 1 21.12 2.38 -26.91
N ASP A 2 20.16 3.29 -26.75
CA ASP A 2 20.36 4.42 -25.85
C ASP A 2 20.56 3.88 -24.43
N ASP A 3 21.64 4.35 -23.83
CA ASP A 3 22.25 3.91 -22.58
C ASP A 3 21.48 4.44 -21.35
N ASN A 4 20.14 4.47 -21.44
CA ASN A 4 19.30 4.96 -20.35
C ASN A 4 18.99 3.79 -19.41
N GLY A 5 19.81 3.68 -18.37
CA GLY A 5 19.61 2.75 -17.28
C GLY A 5 18.37 3.09 -16.44
N ILE A 6 18.14 2.25 -15.43
CA ILE A 6 17.03 2.42 -14.48
C ILE A 6 17.11 3.75 -13.69
N ASP A 7 18.29 4.37 -13.62
CA ASP A 7 18.53 5.69 -13.02
C ASP A 7 17.74 6.79 -13.72
N THR A 8 17.57 6.70 -15.05
CA THR A 8 16.76 7.67 -15.80
C THR A 8 15.31 7.62 -15.32
N LEU A 9 14.76 6.42 -15.12
CA LEU A 9 13.42 6.25 -14.56
C LEU A 9 13.34 6.78 -13.13
N PHE A 10 14.31 6.50 -12.27
CA PHE A 10 14.28 7.07 -10.91
C PHE A 10 14.35 8.60 -10.92
N PHE A 11 15.17 9.19 -11.78
CA PHE A 11 15.24 10.64 -11.97
C PHE A 11 13.92 11.21 -12.52
N SER A 12 13.30 10.51 -13.46
CA SER A 12 11.95 10.77 -13.98
C SER A 12 10.93 10.85 -12.85
N LEU A 13 11.04 9.99 -11.85
CA LEU A 13 10.05 9.90 -10.77
C LEU A 13 10.40 10.75 -9.55
N ALA A 14 11.63 11.25 -9.45
CA ALA A 14 12.13 12.08 -8.35
C ALA A 14 11.60 13.54 -8.38
N SER A 15 10.29 13.71 -8.52
CA SER A 15 9.61 15.02 -8.45
C SER A 15 8.19 14.83 -7.90
N GLU A 16 7.89 15.52 -6.80
CA GLU A 16 6.57 15.50 -6.15
C GLU A 16 5.45 15.82 -7.14
N SER A 17 5.58 16.93 -7.90
CA SER A 17 4.58 17.30 -8.91
C SER A 17 4.38 16.25 -10.01
N ARG A 18 5.42 15.49 -10.39
CA ARG A 18 5.25 14.39 -11.38
C ARG A 18 4.55 13.20 -10.75
N LEU A 19 4.89 12.85 -9.51
CA LEU A 19 4.21 11.78 -8.78
C LEU A 19 2.72 12.11 -8.62
N ASP A 20 2.39 13.36 -8.27
CA ASP A 20 1.01 13.81 -8.14
C ASP A 20 0.26 13.79 -9.49
N ILE A 21 0.91 14.21 -10.58
CA ILE A 21 0.36 14.08 -11.94
C ILE A 21 0.07 12.60 -12.26
N LEU A 22 1.02 11.70 -11.97
CA LEU A 22 0.86 10.28 -12.26
C LEU A 22 -0.25 9.65 -11.42
N HIS A 23 -0.34 9.99 -10.13
CA HIS A 23 -1.43 9.58 -9.24
C HIS A 23 -2.78 10.09 -9.76
N ALA A 24 -2.87 11.36 -10.15
CA ALA A 24 -4.08 11.93 -10.74
C ALA A 24 -4.51 11.19 -12.01
N LEU A 25 -3.57 10.88 -12.90
CA LEU A 25 -3.80 10.14 -14.15
C LEU A 25 -4.06 8.64 -13.95
N SER A 26 -3.75 8.09 -12.77
CA SER A 26 -4.11 6.71 -12.41
C SER A 26 -5.60 6.55 -12.09
N VAL A 27 -6.26 7.66 -11.74
CA VAL A 27 -7.68 7.71 -11.38
C VAL A 27 -8.53 8.07 -12.59
N GLU A 28 -8.14 9.10 -13.35
CA GLU A 28 -8.92 9.62 -14.47
C GLU A 28 -8.03 10.34 -15.50
N GLU A 29 -8.54 10.48 -16.74
CA GLU A 29 -7.86 11.19 -17.82
C GLU A 29 -8.14 12.69 -17.74
N LEU A 30 -7.11 13.53 -17.82
CA LEU A 30 -7.21 14.96 -17.50
C LEU A 30 -6.55 15.84 -18.57
N ARG A 31 -7.14 17.00 -18.86
CA ARG A 31 -6.49 18.06 -19.66
C ARG A 31 -5.45 18.82 -18.84
N MET A 32 -4.55 19.54 -19.51
CA MET A 32 -3.47 20.30 -18.85
C MET A 32 -3.96 21.23 -17.72
N ASN A 33 -5.02 22.02 -17.97
CA ASN A 33 -5.55 22.95 -16.98
C ASN A 33 -6.22 22.25 -15.78
N GLU A 34 -6.68 21.01 -15.98
CA GLU A 34 -7.25 20.19 -14.90
C GLU A 34 -6.13 19.57 -14.07
N LEU A 35 -5.07 19.05 -14.71
CA LEU A 35 -3.86 18.60 -14.04
C LEU A 35 -3.24 19.70 -13.18
N ALA A 36 -3.01 20.88 -13.76
CA ALA A 36 -2.43 22.03 -13.05
C ALA A 36 -3.24 22.39 -11.80
N ARG A 37 -4.57 22.40 -11.89
CA ARG A 37 -5.46 22.67 -10.76
C ARG A 37 -5.48 21.55 -9.73
N LYS A 38 -5.48 20.29 -10.17
CA LYS A 38 -5.58 19.12 -9.28
C LYS A 38 -4.32 18.89 -8.46
N VAL A 39 -3.16 19.22 -9.05
CA VAL A 39 -1.82 19.10 -8.43
C VAL A 39 -1.38 20.42 -7.78
N ASP A 40 -2.18 21.48 -7.88
CA ASP A 40 -1.88 22.82 -7.34
C ASP A 40 -0.53 23.40 -7.82
N ILE A 41 -0.32 23.37 -9.14
CA ILE A 41 0.88 23.91 -9.80
C ILE A 41 0.50 24.86 -10.93
N THR A 42 1.45 25.72 -11.33
CA THR A 42 1.23 26.61 -12.48
C THR A 42 1.07 25.82 -13.79
N ALA A 43 0.37 26.39 -14.76
CA ALA A 43 0.23 25.77 -16.09
C ALA A 43 1.58 25.53 -16.77
N THR A 44 2.54 26.45 -16.58
CA THR A 44 3.93 26.30 -17.07
C THR A 44 4.62 25.11 -16.43
N GLU A 45 4.46 24.94 -15.11
CA GLU A 45 5.02 23.80 -14.39
C GLU A 45 4.39 22.49 -14.84
N ALA A 46 3.06 22.43 -14.93
CA ALA A 46 2.35 21.26 -15.42
C ALA A 46 2.80 20.88 -16.84
N SER A 47 2.97 21.86 -17.73
CA SER A 47 3.47 21.63 -19.09
C SER A 47 4.89 21.05 -19.08
N ARG A 48 5.78 21.57 -18.25
CA ARG A 48 7.15 21.07 -18.12
C ARG A 48 7.19 19.63 -17.60
N GLN A 49 6.39 19.32 -16.59
CA GLN A 49 6.37 18.01 -15.95
C GLN A 49 5.73 16.95 -16.83
N THR A 50 4.62 17.28 -17.49
CA THR A 50 3.98 16.38 -18.47
C THR A 50 4.88 16.12 -19.68
N GLN A 51 5.60 17.13 -20.19
CA GLN A 51 6.55 16.94 -21.28
C GLN A 51 7.63 15.90 -20.92
N ARG A 52 8.24 16.00 -19.73
CA ARG A 52 9.24 15.01 -19.27
C ARG A 52 8.67 13.60 -19.19
N LEU A 53 7.49 13.45 -18.58
CA LEU A 53 6.81 12.16 -18.48
C LEU A 53 6.43 11.59 -19.87
N GLN A 54 6.20 12.44 -20.87
CA GLN A 54 5.98 12.02 -22.25
C GLN A 54 7.28 11.58 -22.95
N GLU A 55 8.38 12.32 -22.76
CA GLU A 55 9.71 11.99 -23.29
C GLU A 55 10.17 10.61 -22.79
N GLU A 56 9.78 10.23 -21.57
CA GLU A 56 10.07 8.93 -20.95
C GLU A 56 9.00 7.86 -21.25
N ASN A 57 8.01 8.17 -22.10
CA ASN A 57 6.89 7.28 -22.46
C ASN A 57 6.02 6.81 -21.29
N ILE A 58 6.02 7.50 -20.14
CA ILE A 58 5.20 7.16 -18.97
C ILE A 58 3.75 7.60 -19.20
N ILE A 59 3.55 8.77 -19.80
CA ILE A 59 2.23 9.29 -20.18
C ILE A 59 2.17 9.57 -21.68
N ARG A 60 0.96 9.74 -22.20
CA ARG A 60 0.71 10.22 -23.57
C ARG A 60 -0.43 11.21 -23.61
N LYS A 61 -0.38 12.12 -24.59
CA LYS A 61 -1.49 13.02 -24.92
C LYS A 61 -2.42 12.36 -25.93
N GLN A 62 -3.72 12.45 -25.68
CA GLN A 62 -4.77 11.93 -26.54
C GLN A 62 -5.24 12.97 -27.57
N PRO A 63 -5.94 12.55 -28.64
CA PRO A 63 -6.43 13.47 -29.68
C PRO A 63 -7.39 14.55 -29.15
N ASP A 64 -8.13 14.26 -28.08
CA ASP A 64 -9.08 15.18 -27.44
C ASP A 64 -8.40 16.19 -26.47
N GLY A 65 -7.07 16.14 -26.37
CA GLY A 65 -6.25 16.99 -25.54
C GLY A 65 -6.09 16.55 -24.09
N THR A 66 -6.67 15.41 -23.69
CA THR A 66 -6.44 14.80 -22.37
C THR A 66 -5.11 14.05 -22.32
N TYR A 67 -4.64 13.78 -21.12
CA TYR A 67 -3.46 12.97 -20.85
C TYR A 67 -3.90 11.65 -20.19
N THR A 68 -3.17 10.58 -20.47
CA THR A 68 -3.41 9.25 -19.92
C THR A 68 -2.09 8.51 -19.71
N LEU A 69 -2.05 7.56 -18.78
CA LEU A 69 -0.90 6.68 -18.58
C LEU A 69 -0.74 5.74 -19.78
N THR A 70 0.50 5.52 -20.22
CA THR A 70 0.80 4.42 -21.14
C THR A 70 0.72 3.07 -20.40
N ASN A 71 0.74 1.95 -21.13
CA ASN A 71 0.85 0.63 -20.48
C ASN A 71 2.15 0.49 -19.68
N TYR A 72 3.23 1.10 -20.16
CA TYR A 72 4.50 1.18 -19.42
C TYR A 72 4.33 2.00 -18.13
N GLY A 73 3.73 3.19 -18.20
CA GLY A 73 3.48 4.02 -17.02
C GLY A 73 2.57 3.35 -15.98
N LYS A 74 1.55 2.61 -16.42
CA LYS A 74 0.71 1.79 -15.53
C LYS A 74 1.51 0.71 -14.80
N LEU A 75 2.42 0.03 -15.51
CA LEU A 75 3.31 -0.96 -14.89
C LEU A 75 4.28 -0.32 -13.90
N VAL A 76 4.84 0.85 -14.22
CA VAL A 76 5.70 1.60 -13.29
C VAL A 76 4.94 1.94 -12.00
N LEU A 77 3.73 2.51 -12.12
CA LEU A 77 2.90 2.87 -10.97
C LEU A 77 2.44 1.67 -10.15
N HIS A 78 2.25 0.50 -10.77
CA HIS A 78 1.88 -0.72 -10.06
C HIS A 78 2.86 -1.08 -8.92
N PHE A 79 4.15 -0.74 -9.08
CA PHE A 79 5.18 -1.04 -8.07
C PHE A 79 5.38 0.08 -7.04
N PHE A 80 4.78 1.27 -7.21
CA PHE A 80 4.93 2.39 -6.27
C PHE A 80 4.44 2.08 -4.85
N PRO A 81 3.29 1.41 -4.66
CA PRO A 81 2.82 1.09 -3.32
C PRO A 81 3.84 0.32 -2.48
N THR A 82 4.70 -0.49 -3.11
CA THR A 82 5.79 -1.19 -2.42
C THR A 82 6.83 -0.21 -1.88
N PHE A 83 7.31 0.73 -2.69
CA PHE A 83 8.29 1.73 -2.25
C PHE A 83 7.70 2.68 -1.22
N GLU A 84 6.46 3.14 -1.42
CA GLU A 84 5.74 3.99 -0.46
C GLU A 84 5.58 3.29 0.89
N PHE A 85 5.20 2.00 0.90
CA PHE A 85 5.06 1.23 2.13
C PHE A 85 6.39 1.05 2.87
N ILE A 86 7.47 0.77 2.14
CA ILE A 86 8.82 0.63 2.70
C ILE A 86 9.28 1.97 3.29
N PHE A 87 9.11 3.07 2.55
CA PHE A 87 9.50 4.41 2.99
C PHE A 87 8.70 4.85 4.23
N LYS A 88 7.37 4.71 4.20
CA LYS A 88 6.46 5.06 5.29
C LYS A 88 6.80 4.34 6.60
N ASN A 89 7.25 3.09 6.53
CA ASN A 89 7.54 2.25 7.69
C ASN A 89 9.05 2.01 7.89
N LYS A 90 9.90 2.90 7.37
CA LYS A 90 11.37 2.77 7.44
C LYS A 90 11.89 2.41 8.83
N GLU A 91 11.44 3.13 9.86
CA GLU A 91 11.89 2.91 11.25
C GLU A 91 11.55 1.51 11.77
N TYR A 92 10.42 0.95 11.35
CA TYR A 92 10.06 -0.43 11.67
C TYR A 92 11.04 -1.41 11.01
N PHE A 93 11.35 -1.23 9.73
CA PHE A 93 12.24 -2.13 8.98
C PHE A 93 13.73 -2.00 9.33
N LEU A 94 14.15 -0.92 10.02
CA LEU A 94 15.52 -0.79 10.52
C LEU A 94 15.86 -1.81 11.62
N VAL A 95 14.87 -2.21 12.42
CA VAL A 95 15.07 -3.09 13.59
C VAL A 95 14.37 -4.45 13.47
N HIS A 96 13.59 -4.67 12.40
CA HIS A 96 12.91 -5.94 12.13
C HIS A 96 13.42 -6.61 10.85
N ASN A 97 13.90 -7.85 10.98
CA ASN A 97 14.42 -8.61 9.85
C ASN A 97 13.31 -9.33 9.07
N LEU A 98 12.80 -8.70 8.01
CA LEU A 98 11.79 -9.30 7.13
C LEU A 98 12.30 -10.49 6.30
N TRP A 99 13.61 -10.67 6.16
CA TRP A 99 14.19 -11.76 5.37
C TRP A 99 14.00 -13.16 6.00
N GLN A 100 13.40 -13.21 7.19
CA GLN A 100 12.91 -14.46 7.79
C GLN A 100 11.59 -14.94 7.19
N LEU A 101 10.88 -14.08 6.44
CA LEU A 101 9.66 -14.46 5.73
C LEU A 101 10.01 -15.11 4.38
N PRO A 102 9.16 -16.03 3.89
CA PRO A 102 9.25 -16.52 2.51
C PRO A 102 9.27 -15.38 1.49
N HIS A 103 10.14 -15.50 0.48
CA HIS A 103 10.41 -14.44 -0.50
C HIS A 103 9.13 -13.89 -1.17
N GLN A 104 8.14 -14.74 -1.44
CA GLN A 104 6.88 -14.33 -2.04
C GLN A 104 6.10 -13.29 -1.21
N PHE A 105 6.25 -13.27 0.11
CA PHE A 105 5.63 -12.25 0.96
C PHE A 105 6.42 -10.94 0.93
N VAL A 106 7.75 -11.03 0.93
CA VAL A 106 8.63 -9.86 0.79
C VAL A 106 8.43 -9.15 -0.56
N SER A 107 8.21 -9.91 -1.64
CA SER A 107 7.94 -9.34 -2.96
C SER A 107 6.58 -8.64 -3.08
N ARG A 108 5.66 -8.87 -2.13
CA ARG A 108 4.27 -8.38 -2.18
C ARG A 108 3.96 -7.32 -1.11
N LEU A 109 4.99 -6.68 -0.54
CA LEU A 109 4.82 -5.68 0.51
C LEU A 109 3.91 -4.50 0.09
N GLY A 110 3.85 -4.16 -1.20
CA GLY A 110 2.94 -3.13 -1.71
C GLY A 110 1.46 -3.43 -1.47
N GLU A 111 1.06 -4.69 -1.28
CA GLU A 111 -0.32 -5.06 -0.91
C GLU A 111 -0.71 -4.56 0.49
N LEU A 112 0.28 -4.27 1.34
CA LEU A 112 0.09 -3.69 2.66
C LEU A 112 0.08 -2.16 2.67
N SER A 113 0.16 -1.50 1.51
CA SER A 113 0.23 -0.02 1.38
C SER A 113 -0.94 0.72 2.06
N GLN A 114 -2.14 0.14 1.99
CA GLN A 114 -3.35 0.66 2.65
C GLN A 114 -3.44 0.27 4.13
N GLY A 115 -2.52 -0.57 4.59
CA GLY A 115 -2.39 -0.97 5.98
C GLY A 115 -1.90 0.17 6.88
N LYS A 116 -2.26 0.06 8.15
CA LYS A 116 -1.79 0.94 9.21
C LYS A 116 -0.95 0.13 10.20
N LEU A 117 0.27 0.58 10.45
CA LEU A 117 1.09 0.06 11.53
C LEU A 117 0.49 0.53 12.86
N CYS A 118 0.13 -0.41 13.73
CA CYS A 118 -0.39 -0.14 15.06
C CYS A 118 0.65 -0.55 16.11
N THR A 119 1.22 0.44 16.81
CA THR A 119 2.23 0.22 17.86
C THR A 119 1.68 0.44 19.26
N GLU A 120 0.59 1.19 19.39
CA GLU A 120 -0.06 1.45 20.68
C GLU A 120 -0.98 0.30 21.08
N ILE A 121 -0.79 -0.24 22.29
CA ILE A 121 -1.54 -1.39 22.80
C ILE A 121 -3.06 -1.17 22.69
N ALA A 122 -3.57 -0.04 23.18
CA ALA A 122 -5.00 0.26 23.15
C ALA A 122 -5.55 0.33 21.72
N GLY A 123 -4.79 0.95 20.80
CA GLY A 123 -5.16 1.03 19.38
C GLY A 123 -5.21 -0.35 18.72
N THR A 124 -4.22 -1.21 19.01
CA THR A 124 -4.16 -2.57 18.49
C THR A 124 -5.31 -3.43 19.01
N VAL A 125 -5.59 -3.40 20.31
CA VAL A 125 -6.71 -4.15 20.93
C VAL A 125 -8.05 -3.70 20.32
N ASN A 126 -8.33 -2.40 20.28
CA ASN A 126 -9.58 -1.90 19.71
C ASN A 126 -9.72 -2.23 18.22
N GLY A 127 -8.63 -2.17 17.45
CA GLY A 127 -8.62 -2.54 16.05
C GLY A 127 -8.95 -4.01 15.82
N ILE A 128 -8.32 -4.92 16.58
CA ILE A 128 -8.59 -6.36 16.51
C ILE A 128 -10.05 -6.66 16.86
N GLU A 129 -10.57 -6.06 17.93
CA GLU A 129 -11.97 -6.25 18.31
C GLU A 129 -12.93 -5.76 17.22
N GLY A 130 -12.67 -4.58 16.63
CA GLY A 130 -13.46 -4.06 15.52
C GLY A 130 -13.48 -5.00 14.29
N MET A 131 -12.33 -5.57 13.94
CA MET A 131 -12.24 -6.56 12.86
C MET A 131 -13.06 -7.81 13.19
N MET A 132 -12.98 -8.33 14.43
CA MET A 132 -13.78 -9.49 14.83
C MET A 132 -15.30 -9.22 14.77
N ARG A 133 -15.74 -8.04 15.22
CA ARG A 133 -17.17 -7.65 15.22
C ARG A 133 -17.76 -7.56 13.82
N THR A 134 -16.96 -7.13 12.86
CA THR A 134 -17.40 -6.91 11.46
C THR A 134 -17.17 -8.10 10.53
N ALA A 135 -16.46 -9.14 10.99
CA ALA A 135 -16.15 -10.32 10.19
C ALA A 135 -17.38 -11.18 9.89
N ASN A 136 -17.71 -11.40 8.61
CA ASN A 136 -18.93 -12.12 8.22
C ASN A 136 -18.80 -13.66 8.18
N ASP A 137 -17.64 -14.21 7.81
CA ASP A 137 -17.44 -15.66 7.62
C ASP A 137 -16.32 -16.23 8.50
N HIS A 138 -15.17 -15.56 8.56
CA HIS A 138 -14.02 -16.08 9.29
C HIS A 138 -13.14 -14.99 9.90
N VAL A 139 -12.43 -15.35 10.96
CA VAL A 139 -11.33 -14.61 11.58
C VAL A 139 -10.14 -15.55 11.68
N TRP A 140 -9.07 -15.26 10.95
CA TRP A 140 -7.82 -16.01 10.99
C TRP A 140 -6.71 -15.16 11.59
N ALA A 141 -6.02 -15.72 12.59
CA ALA A 141 -4.97 -15.02 13.31
C ALA A 141 -3.64 -15.78 13.23
N ILE A 142 -2.53 -15.04 13.13
CA ILE A 142 -1.20 -15.53 13.43
C ILE A 142 -0.67 -14.64 14.55
N THR A 143 -0.37 -15.20 15.70
CA THR A 143 0.00 -14.44 16.90
C THR A 143 1.04 -15.18 17.72
N ASP A 144 1.95 -14.46 18.36
CA ASP A 144 2.89 -14.97 19.34
C ASP A 144 2.40 -14.78 20.79
N GLN A 145 1.14 -14.37 20.96
CA GLN A 145 0.51 -14.09 22.25
C GLN A 145 -0.93 -14.62 22.32
N VAL A 146 -1.35 -15.03 23.51
CA VAL A 146 -2.76 -15.34 23.81
C VAL A 146 -3.45 -14.02 24.16
N MET A 147 -4.56 -13.69 23.47
CA MET A 147 -5.27 -12.43 23.64
C MET A 147 -6.63 -12.62 24.31
N ASP A 148 -6.62 -12.92 25.60
CA ASP A 148 -7.85 -13.17 26.40
C ASP A 148 -8.81 -11.99 26.42
N VAL A 149 -8.29 -10.76 26.22
CA VAL A 149 -9.07 -9.53 26.12
C VAL A 149 -10.17 -9.60 25.04
N HIS A 150 -10.00 -10.45 24.03
CA HIS A 150 -10.98 -10.63 22.94
C HIS A 150 -11.92 -11.83 23.13
N SER A 151 -11.82 -12.56 24.26
CA SER A 151 -12.61 -13.78 24.52
C SER A 151 -14.12 -13.56 24.40
N LYS A 152 -14.64 -12.45 24.93
CA LYS A 152 -16.07 -12.13 24.90
C LYS A 152 -16.57 -11.92 23.46
N VAL A 153 -15.87 -11.10 22.67
CA VAL A 153 -16.26 -10.85 21.27
C VAL A 153 -16.10 -12.12 20.43
N MET A 154 -15.06 -12.91 20.68
CA MET A 154 -14.84 -14.17 19.99
C MET A 154 -16.00 -15.14 20.26
N THR A 155 -16.42 -15.30 21.52
CA THR A 155 -17.54 -16.18 21.90
C THR A 155 -18.86 -15.73 21.25
N GLU A 156 -19.13 -14.42 21.27
CA GLU A 156 -20.30 -13.82 20.62
C GLU A 156 -20.32 -14.15 19.12
N ARG A 157 -19.21 -13.91 18.41
CA ARG A 157 -19.14 -14.12 16.95
C ARG A 157 -19.13 -15.59 16.56
N LEU A 158 -18.52 -16.47 17.38
CA LEU A 158 -18.61 -17.92 17.21
C LEU A 158 -20.07 -18.40 17.25
N SER A 159 -20.88 -17.88 18.19
CA SER A 159 -22.31 -18.23 18.29
C SER A 159 -23.13 -17.78 17.07
N GLN A 160 -22.64 -16.79 16.33
CA GLN A 160 -23.23 -16.28 15.11
C GLN A 160 -22.70 -16.99 13.84
N GLY A 161 -21.89 -18.04 14.00
CA GLY A 161 -21.40 -18.88 12.91
C GLY A 161 -20.08 -18.43 12.27
N VAL A 162 -19.43 -17.39 12.79
CA VAL A 162 -18.10 -16.96 12.31
C VAL A 162 -17.04 -17.98 12.71
N LYS A 163 -16.20 -18.40 11.76
CA LYS A 163 -15.15 -19.41 11.98
C LYS A 163 -13.88 -18.76 12.50
N PHE A 164 -13.31 -19.31 13.57
CA PHE A 164 -12.03 -18.86 14.11
C PHE A 164 -10.94 -19.90 13.85
N ARG A 165 -9.78 -19.43 13.37
CA ARG A 165 -8.55 -20.22 13.28
C ARG A 165 -7.37 -19.37 13.74
N SER A 166 -6.44 -19.99 14.44
CA SER A 166 -5.25 -19.30 14.93
C SER A 166 -4.01 -20.17 14.77
N LEU A 167 -2.92 -19.57 14.31
CA LEU A 167 -1.58 -20.13 14.40
C LEU A 167 -0.83 -19.38 15.49
N PHE A 168 -0.24 -20.14 16.42
CA PHE A 168 0.55 -19.57 17.50
C PHE A 168 1.65 -20.55 17.93
N PRO A 169 2.74 -20.07 18.54
CA PRO A 169 3.81 -20.92 19.03
C PRO A 169 3.31 -22.01 19.98
N GLU A 170 3.79 -23.24 19.82
CA GLU A 170 3.35 -24.42 20.59
C GLU A 170 3.41 -24.19 22.11
N LYS A 171 4.42 -23.45 22.60
CA LYS A 171 4.58 -23.09 24.01
C LYS A 171 3.37 -22.38 24.64
N LEU A 172 2.51 -21.75 23.83
CA LEU A 172 1.31 -21.05 24.31
C LEU A 172 0.10 -21.96 24.44
N THR A 173 0.15 -23.20 23.95
CA THR A 173 -0.96 -24.17 24.11
C THR A 173 -1.16 -24.55 25.58
N HIS A 174 -0.11 -24.53 26.40
CA HIS A 174 -0.17 -24.84 27.83
C HIS A 174 -0.77 -23.72 28.71
N SER A 175 -0.86 -22.49 28.20
CA SER A 175 -1.46 -21.35 28.91
C SER A 175 -2.98 -21.29 28.76
N VAL A 176 -3.54 -22.01 27.79
CA VAL A 176 -4.98 -22.08 27.53
C VAL A 176 -5.54 -23.29 28.30
N HIS A 177 -5.71 -23.14 29.61
CA HIS A 177 -6.54 -24.07 30.37
C HIS A 177 -7.94 -23.46 30.49
N VAL A 178 -8.88 -24.15 29.83
CA VAL A 178 -10.33 -23.92 29.90
C VAL A 178 -10.83 -24.09 31.32
#